data_AF-A0A381QNI2-F1
#
_entry.id   AF-A0A381QNI2-F1
#
_cell.length_a   1.000
_cell.length_b   1.000
_cell.length_c   1.000
_cell.angle_alpha   90.00
_cell.angle_beta   90.00
_cell.angle_gamma   90.00
#
_symmetry.space_group_name_H-M   'P 1'
#
loop_
_entity.id
_entity.type
_entity.pdbx_description
1 polymer ?
#
loop_
_entity_poly.entity_id
_entity_poly.type
_entity_poly.pdbx_seq_one_letter_code
_entity_poly.pdbx_strand_id
1 'polypeptide(L)'
;MLQPKQTKYRKQMKGRNRGLARRGNSVSFGEFGLKATERGRITARQIEAARRAMTRYIKRGGKIWIRVFPDKPITKKPLEVRQGKGK
;
A
#
# COMPACT_ATOMS: atom_id res chain seq x y z
N MET A 1 7.97 8.98 -2.99
CA MET A 1 6.99 7.87 -2.86
C MET A 1 6.95 7.42 -1.41
N LEU A 2 5.80 6.99 -0.90
CA LEU A 2 5.64 6.58 0.51
C LEU A 2 6.53 5.38 0.85
N GLN A 3 7.34 5.51 1.90
CA GLN A 3 8.22 4.45 2.42
C GLN A 3 8.53 4.72 3.90
N PRO A 4 8.67 3.69 4.76
CA PRO A 4 9.16 3.89 6.12
C PRO A 4 10.55 4.54 6.15
N LYS A 5 10.76 5.51 7.05
CA LYS A 5 12.07 6.16 7.25
C LYS A 5 13.12 5.18 7.80
N GLN A 6 12.73 4.34 8.76
CA GLN A 6 13.59 3.36 9.40
C GLN A 6 12.82 2.07 9.65
N THR A 7 13.47 0.93 9.44
CA THR A 7 12.91 -0.39 9.74
C THR A 7 13.93 -1.22 10.51
N LYS A 8 13.50 -1.89 11.58
CA LYS A 8 14.36 -2.80 12.35
C LYS A 8 14.98 -3.90 11.47
N TYR A 9 14.20 -4.44 10.53
CA TYR A 9 14.65 -5.49 9.61
C TYR A 9 14.35 -5.11 8.16
N ARG A 10 15.40 -5.18 7.32
CA ARG A 10 15.31 -4.89 5.87
C ARG A 10 14.58 -5.99 5.09
N LYS A 11 14.70 -7.25 5.52
CA LYS A 11 14.12 -8.41 4.85
C LYS A 11 13.01 -9.02 5.71
N GLN A 12 11.82 -9.15 5.13
CA GLN A 12 10.66 -9.72 5.83
C GLN A 12 10.01 -10.84 5.01
N MET A 13 9.38 -11.80 5.69
CA MET A 13 8.58 -12.81 5.01
C MET A 13 7.33 -12.18 4.41
N LYS A 14 6.94 -12.65 3.22
CA LYS A 14 5.77 -12.16 2.46
C LYS A 14 4.47 -12.25 3.28
N GLY A 15 4.34 -13.23 4.18
CA GLY A 15 3.10 -13.51 4.90
C GLY A 15 2.00 -14.01 3.96
N ARG A 16 0.83 -14.34 4.54
CA ARG A 16 -0.36 -14.79 3.80
C ARG A 16 -1.48 -13.75 3.97
N ASN A 17 -2.12 -13.36 2.87
CA ASN A 17 -3.26 -12.44 2.92
C ASN A 17 -4.57 -13.26 3.04
N ARG A 18 -5.06 -13.45 4.27
CA ARG A 18 -6.20 -14.29 4.61
C ARG A 18 -7.19 -13.54 5.49
N GLY A 19 -8.47 -13.88 5.37
CA GLY A 19 -9.55 -13.30 6.17
C GLY A 19 -9.95 -11.88 5.74
N LEU A 20 -10.92 -11.33 6.46
CA LEU A 20 -11.42 -9.96 6.28
C LEU A 20 -10.76 -8.99 7.26
N ALA A 21 -10.70 -7.72 6.89
CA ALA A 21 -10.21 -6.67 7.78
C ALA A 21 -11.18 -6.47 8.95
N ARG A 22 -10.70 -6.73 10.18
CA ARG A 22 -11.46 -6.49 11.43
C ARG A 22 -11.37 -5.04 11.92
N ARG A 23 -10.39 -4.27 11.43
CA ARG A 23 -10.14 -2.87 11.81
C ARG A 23 -9.94 -2.02 10.56
N GLY A 24 -10.27 -0.73 10.66
CA GLY A 24 -10.16 0.22 9.53
C GLY A 24 -11.16 -0.04 8.41
N ASN A 25 -12.26 -0.72 8.71
CA ASN A 25 -13.32 -1.10 7.79
C ASN A 25 -14.53 -0.14 7.78
N SER A 26 -14.56 0.85 8.68
CA SER A 26 -15.51 1.96 8.72
C SER A 26 -14.86 3.26 8.27
N VAL A 27 -15.64 4.24 7.80
CA VAL A 27 -15.17 5.60 7.50
C VAL A 27 -14.90 6.32 8.82
N SER A 28 -13.68 6.86 8.99
CA SER A 28 -13.31 7.59 10.21
C SER A 28 -13.06 9.07 9.97
N PHE A 29 -12.84 9.47 8.71
CA PHE A 29 -12.60 10.86 8.32
C PHE A 29 -13.35 11.13 7.01
N GLY A 30 -13.95 12.31 6.91
CA GLY A 30 -14.77 12.71 5.77
C GLY A 30 -16.11 11.98 5.71
N GLU A 31 -16.84 12.22 4.63
CA GLU A 31 -18.20 11.69 4.42
C GLU A 31 -18.21 10.42 3.54
N PHE A 32 -17.27 10.32 2.60
CA PHE A 32 -17.19 9.22 1.63
C PHE A 32 -15.92 8.41 1.79
N GLY A 33 -16.00 7.10 1.53
CA GLY A 33 -14.87 6.18 1.62
C GLY A 33 -14.86 5.13 0.52
N LEU A 34 -13.66 4.71 0.12
CA LEU A 34 -13.45 3.63 -0.83
C LEU A 34 -13.08 2.34 -0.06
N LYS A 35 -13.90 1.30 -0.21
CA LYS A 35 -13.73 0.01 0.45
C LYS A 35 -13.28 -1.05 -0.55
N ALA A 36 -12.23 -1.80 -0.20
CA ALA A 36 -11.81 -2.95 -0.98
C ALA A 36 -12.79 -4.13 -0.75
N THR A 37 -13.28 -4.71 -1.84
CA THR A 37 -14.08 -5.95 -1.84
C THR A 37 -13.22 -7.20 -1.89
N GLU A 38 -12.00 -7.07 -2.44
CA GLU A 38 -11.07 -8.16 -2.64
C GLU A 38 -9.75 -7.95 -1.89
N ARG A 39 -8.94 -9.02 -1.89
CA ARG A 39 -7.61 -9.05 -1.29
C ARG A 39 -6.55 -8.77 -2.34
N GLY A 40 -5.62 -7.88 -2.02
CA GLY A 40 -4.50 -7.56 -2.90
C GLY A 40 -3.35 -6.92 -2.15
N ARG A 41 -2.20 -6.83 -2.80
CA ARG A 41 -1.10 -5.98 -2.33
C ARG A 41 -1.16 -4.67 -3.08
N ILE A 42 -1.05 -3.58 -2.33
CA ILE A 42 -1.06 -2.23 -2.88
C ILE A 42 0.35 -1.67 -2.75
N THR A 43 0.90 -1.19 -3.86
CA THR A 43 2.22 -0.56 -3.92
C THR A 43 2.13 0.94 -3.70
N ALA A 44 3.23 1.55 -3.25
CA ALA A 44 3.34 3.01 -3.11
C ALA A 44 3.03 3.76 -4.42
N ARG A 45 3.34 3.16 -5.58
CA ARG A 45 3.06 3.75 -6.91
C ARG A 45 1.57 3.81 -7.20
N GLN A 46 0.83 2.74 -6.88
CA GLN A 46 -0.62 2.68 -7.08
C GLN A 46 -1.35 3.68 -6.17
N ILE A 47 -0.92 3.80 -4.90
CA ILE A 47 -1.49 4.80 -3.97
C ILE A 47 -1.28 6.22 -4.52
N GLU A 48 -0.07 6.53 -4.99
CA GLU A 48 0.24 7.85 -5.53
C GLU A 48 -0.52 8.13 -6.84
N ALA A 49 -0.66 7.14 -7.73
CA ALA A 49 -1.46 7.27 -8.94
C ALA A 49 -2.94 7.56 -8.62
N ALA A 50 -3.53 6.80 -7.69
CA ALA A 50 -4.90 7.01 -7.24
C ALA A 50 -5.09 8.38 -6.58
N ARG A 51 -4.17 8.79 -5.70
CA ARG A 51 -4.17 10.11 -5.06
C ARG A 51 -4.15 11.23 -6.10
N ARG A 52 -3.22 11.16 -7.06
CA ARG A 52 -3.11 12.16 -8.13
C ARG A 52 -4.38 12.23 -8.97
N ALA A 53 -4.98 11.09 -9.33
CA ALA A 53 -6.22 11.05 -10.10
C ALA A 53 -7.38 11.73 -9.34
N MET A 54 -7.58 11.39 -8.07
CA MET A 54 -8.62 11.99 -7.23
C MET A 54 -8.40 13.48 -7.01
N THR A 55 -7.16 13.91 -6.70
CA THR A 55 -6.85 15.34 -6.52
C THR A 55 -7.10 16.14 -7.81
N ARG A 56 -6.74 15.61 -8.98
CA ARG A 56 -6.98 16.28 -10.27
C ARG A 56 -8.47 16.44 -10.56
N TYR A 57 -9.28 15.44 -10.24
CA TYR A 57 -10.72 15.49 -10.43
C TYR A 57 -11.39 16.55 -9.53
N ILE A 58 -10.99 16.62 -8.26
CA ILE A 58 -11.54 17.54 -7.25
C ILE A 58 -11.11 19.01 -7.47
N LYS A 59 -10.00 19.25 -8.17
CA LYS A 59 -9.41 20.57 -8.43
C LYS A 59 -9.04 21.33 -7.14
N ARG A 60 -9.92 22.19 -6.60
CA ARG A 60 -9.62 23.09 -5.46
C ARG A 60 -10.40 22.80 -4.18
N GLY A 61 -11.43 21.95 -4.21
CA GLY A 61 -12.47 21.93 -3.18
C GLY A 61 -12.63 20.64 -2.35
N GLY A 62 -11.57 19.91 -2.03
CA GLY A 62 -11.74 18.68 -1.25
C GLY A 62 -10.47 18.16 -0.59
N LYS A 63 -10.65 17.55 0.58
CA LYS A 63 -9.58 16.92 1.35
C LYS A 63 -9.65 15.41 1.16
N ILE A 64 -8.49 14.79 0.91
CA ILE A 64 -8.36 13.36 0.68
C ILE A 64 -7.52 12.77 1.80
N TRP A 65 -8.01 11.71 2.42
CA TRP A 65 -7.27 10.95 3.43
C TRP A 65 -6.83 9.61 2.85
N ILE A 66 -5.53 9.32 2.95
CA ILE A 66 -4.98 8.00 2.63
C ILE A 66 -4.87 7.23 3.94
N ARG A 67 -5.61 6.13 4.04
CA ARG A 67 -5.68 5.30 5.26
C ARG A 67 -4.80 4.06 5.24
N VAL A 68 -4.00 3.90 4.18
CA VAL A 68 -3.10 2.75 4.00
C VAL A 68 -1.68 3.25 3.76
N PHE A 69 -0.70 2.53 4.30
CA PHE A 69 0.71 2.87 4.15
C PHE A 69 1.51 1.62 3.74
N PRO A 70 2.41 1.72 2.74
CA PRO A 70 3.20 0.59 2.26
C PRO A 70 4.43 0.37 3.16
N ASP A 71 4.24 -0.27 4.30
CA ASP A 71 5.28 -0.57 5.29
C ASP A 71 6.09 -1.85 4.99
N LYS A 72 5.48 -2.80 4.29
CA LYS A 72 6.06 -4.12 4.08
C LYS A 72 7.00 -4.19 2.86
N PRO A 73 8.31 -4.48 3.06
CA PRO A 73 9.26 -4.60 1.95
C PRO A 73 9.09 -5.91 1.18
N ILE A 74 9.10 -5.81 -0.16
CA ILE A 74 9.10 -6.96 -1.07
C ILE A 74 10.41 -6.97 -1.85
N THR A 75 11.21 -8.04 -1.68
CA THR A 75 12.47 -8.20 -2.41
C THR A 75 12.25 -8.98 -3.71
N LYS A 76 13.10 -8.70 -4.70
CA LYS A 76 13.19 -9.40 -5.99
C LYS A 76 14.66 -9.70 -6.26
N LYS A 77 14.96 -10.86 -6.82
CA LYS A 77 16.30 -11.12 -7.37
C LYS A 77 16.52 -10.32 -8.65
N PRO A 78 17.77 -9.96 -8.96
CA PRO A 78 18.13 -9.41 -10.27
C PRO A 78 17.69 -10.33 -11.41
N LEU A 79 17.68 -9.79 -12.62
CA LEU A 79 17.52 -10.62 -13.81
C LEU A 79 18.78 -11.49 -14.01
N GLU A 80 18.66 -12.60 -14.74
CA GLU A 80 19.78 -13.45 -15.17
C GLU A 80 20.55 -14.22 -14.08
N VAL A 81 20.09 -14.19 -12.83
CA VAL A 81 20.73 -14.95 -11.73
C VAL A 81 20.01 -16.27 -11.45
N ARG A 82 20.80 -17.34 -11.20
CA ARG A 82 20.28 -18.64 -10.76
C ARG A 82 19.67 -18.57 -9.34
N GLN A 83 18.88 -19.59 -8.99
CA GLN A 83 18.37 -19.74 -7.63
C GLN A 83 19.50 -20.07 -6.62
N GLY A 84 19.24 -19.86 -5.32
CA GLY A 84 20.27 -19.96 -4.25
C GLY A 84 20.92 -18.63 -3.83
N LYS A 85 22.01 -18.69 -3.05
CA LYS A 85 22.79 -17.54 -2.54
C LYS A 85 22.03 -16.51 -1.69
N GLY A 86 20.91 -16.94 -1.08
CA GLY A 86 20.13 -16.11 -0.18
C GLY A 86 19.07 -15.23 -0.87
N LYS A 87 18.57 -14.28 -0.10
CA LYS A 87 17.49 -13.35 -0.46
C LYS A 87 18.01 -11.94 -0.65
#